data_AF-A0A1G0X7M9-F1
#
_entry.id   AF-A0A1G0X7M9-F1
#
_cell.length_a   1.000
_cell.length_b   1.000
_cell.length_c   1.000
_cell.angle_alpha   90.00
_cell.angle_beta   90.00
_cell.angle_gamma   90.00
#
_symmetry.space_group_name_H-M   'P 1'
#
loop_
_entity.id
_entity.type
_entity.pdbx_description
1 polymer ?
#
loop_
_entity_poly.entity_id
_entity_poly.type
_entity_poly.pdbx_seq_one_letter_code
_entity_poly.pdbx_strand_id
1 'polypeptide(L)'
;MRTFFISSLTVIIFFPFLFISCGLANSYYLTYNFEKNKVMVANVGSEMLNWTQTYKNDVYGTINGTFVQTLTYSGKQGKVIKIFYREESNNFARPSFTQELTYDISDDSTITFKNTKIQIVEATNNTIKFLVLESPAYQYNSGDKIN
;
A
#
# COMPACT_ATOMS: atom_id res chain seq x y z
N MET A 1 -52.30 -43.74 -53.96
CA MET A 1 -52.12 -43.67 -52.50
C MET A 1 -50.66 -43.27 -52.26
N ARG A 2 -50.46 -42.18 -51.50
CA ARG A 2 -49.23 -41.59 -50.88
C ARG A 2 -47.90 -42.37 -51.07
N THR A 3 -46.75 -41.74 -51.31
CA THR A 3 -46.09 -40.78 -50.39
C THR A 3 -44.95 -40.00 -51.09
N PHE A 4 -44.86 -38.69 -50.81
CA PHE A 4 -43.65 -37.87 -50.93
C PHE A 4 -42.79 -38.05 -49.66
N PHE A 5 -41.46 -37.98 -49.75
CA PHE A 5 -40.61 -37.43 -48.68
C PHE A 5 -39.30 -36.85 -49.25
N ILE A 6 -39.05 -35.59 -48.91
CA ILE A 6 -37.85 -34.78 -49.19
C ILE A 6 -36.89 -34.98 -48.03
N SER A 7 -35.63 -35.34 -48.27
CA SER A 7 -34.61 -35.44 -47.21
C SER A 7 -33.89 -34.11 -47.01
N SER A 8 -34.05 -33.61 -45.79
CA SER A 8 -33.58 -32.35 -45.20
C SER A 8 -32.07 -32.12 -45.28
N LEU A 9 -31.70 -30.88 -45.63
CA LEU A 9 -30.38 -30.28 -45.49
C LEU A 9 -30.27 -29.66 -44.08
N THR A 10 -29.26 -30.05 -43.29
CA THR A 10 -28.95 -29.34 -42.03
C THR A 10 -27.43 -29.20 -41.89
N VAL A 11 -26.91 -28.03 -42.22
CA VAL A 11 -25.51 -27.64 -41.97
C VAL A 11 -25.43 -27.13 -40.53
N ILE A 12 -24.74 -27.87 -39.67
CA ILE A 12 -24.50 -27.48 -38.27
C ILE A 12 -23.28 -26.55 -38.24
N ILE A 13 -23.51 -25.25 -38.08
CA ILE A 13 -22.47 -24.25 -37.86
C ILE A 13 -22.03 -24.36 -36.39
N PHE A 14 -20.85 -24.94 -36.16
CA PHE A 14 -20.22 -25.01 -34.85
C PHE A 14 -19.60 -23.65 -34.55
N PHE A 15 -20.29 -22.82 -33.77
CA PHE A 15 -19.75 -21.55 -33.25
C PHE A 15 -18.85 -21.91 -32.06
N PRO A 16 -17.51 -21.74 -32.13
CA PRO A 16 -16.68 -22.05 -30.97
C PRO A 16 -16.95 -20.97 -29.91
N PHE A 17 -17.55 -21.41 -28.80
CA PHE A 17 -17.69 -20.63 -27.58
C PHE A 17 -16.29 -20.20 -27.12
N LEU A 18 -15.98 -18.92 -27.30
CA LEU A 18 -14.82 -18.29 -26.69
C LEU A 18 -15.08 -18.22 -25.19
N PHE A 19 -14.59 -19.21 -24.44
CA PHE A 19 -14.48 -19.11 -22.99
C PHE A 19 -13.44 -18.04 -22.68
N ILE A 20 -13.91 -16.82 -22.46
CA ILE A 20 -13.12 -15.77 -21.82
C ILE A 20 -12.95 -16.23 -20.36
N SER A 21 -11.86 -16.94 -20.10
CA SER A 21 -11.34 -17.09 -18.75
C SER A 21 -10.94 -15.69 -18.30
N CYS A 22 -11.81 -15.02 -17.56
CA CYS A 22 -11.45 -13.79 -16.87
C CYS A 22 -10.48 -14.20 -15.76
N GLY A 23 -9.18 -13.98 -15.99
CA GLY A 23 -8.15 -14.25 -14.98
C GLY A 23 -8.40 -13.38 -13.76
N LEU A 24 -8.86 -13.97 -12.67
CA LEU A 24 -8.94 -13.32 -11.36
C LEU A 24 -7.51 -13.24 -10.81
N ALA A 25 -6.89 -12.08 -10.95
CA ALA A 25 -5.57 -11.81 -10.41
C ALA A 25 -5.63 -11.55 -8.89
N ASN A 26 -4.50 -11.62 -8.20
CA ASN A 26 -4.38 -11.04 -6.87
C ASN A 26 -4.26 -9.52 -7.03
N SER A 27 -4.93 -8.76 -6.16
CA SER A 27 -4.82 -7.30 -6.11
C SER A 27 -4.11 -6.86 -4.83
N TYR A 28 -3.67 -5.60 -4.85
CA TYR A 28 -3.21 -4.91 -3.66
C TYR A 28 -3.94 -3.58 -3.52
N TYR A 29 -4.11 -3.13 -2.30
CA TYR A 29 -4.57 -1.78 -2.01
C TYR A 29 -3.72 -1.14 -0.92
N LEU A 30 -3.62 0.18 -1.02
CA LEU A 30 -2.80 1.02 -0.15
C LEU A 30 -3.72 1.87 0.71
N THR A 31 -3.49 1.84 2.01
CA THR A 31 -4.18 2.69 2.98
C THR A 31 -3.15 3.57 3.67
N TYR A 32 -3.50 4.84 3.84
CA TYR A 32 -2.67 5.86 4.47
C TYR A 32 -3.47 6.55 5.59
N ASN A 33 -2.82 6.93 6.68
CA ASN A 33 -3.44 7.76 7.73
C ASN A 33 -3.25 9.28 7.50
N PHE A 34 -2.72 9.67 6.34
CA PHE A 34 -2.35 11.05 6.04
C PHE A 34 -2.86 11.50 4.68
N GLU A 35 -2.95 12.82 4.52
CA GLU A 35 -3.27 13.47 3.25
C GLU A 35 -2.07 14.30 2.80
N LYS A 36 -1.74 14.22 1.51
CA LYS A 36 -0.63 14.98 0.92
C LYS A 36 -0.93 16.49 0.96
N ASN A 37 0.07 17.31 1.25
CA ASN A 37 -0.03 18.78 1.30
C ASN A 37 -1.07 19.33 2.29
N LYS A 38 -1.54 18.52 3.24
CA LYS A 38 -2.42 18.95 4.33
C LYS A 38 -1.63 18.98 5.63
N VAL A 39 -1.83 20.02 6.43
CA VAL A 39 -1.20 20.12 7.75
C VAL A 39 -1.83 19.08 8.67
N MET A 40 -1.02 18.15 9.14
CA MET A 40 -1.39 17.09 10.06
C MET A 40 -0.73 17.33 11.43
N VAL A 41 -1.34 16.79 12.48
CA VAL A 41 -0.83 16.92 13.85
C VAL A 41 -0.76 15.54 14.49
N ALA A 42 0.37 15.23 15.12
CA ALA A 42 0.55 14.02 15.91
C ALA A 42 1.11 14.36 17.29
N ASN A 43 0.69 13.60 18.29
CA ASN A 43 1.25 13.67 19.64
C ASN A 43 2.44 12.72 19.75
N VAL A 44 3.31 12.95 20.74
CA VAL A 44 4.40 12.02 21.06
C VAL A 44 3.85 10.63 21.39
N GLY A 45 4.52 9.60 20.87
CA GLY A 45 4.12 8.21 20.97
C GLY A 45 3.01 7.81 20.00
N SER A 46 2.39 8.76 19.30
CA SER A 46 1.37 8.49 18.28
C SER A 46 1.98 8.36 16.90
N GLU A 47 1.33 7.60 16.03
CA GLU A 47 1.71 7.46 14.63
C GLU A 47 1.59 8.82 13.93
N MET A 48 2.69 9.32 13.38
CA MET A 48 2.69 10.45 12.46
C MET A 48 2.20 9.99 11.10
N LEU A 49 2.86 8.96 10.56
CA LEU A 49 2.53 8.35 9.29
C LEU A 49 2.39 6.84 9.50
N ASN A 50 1.30 6.30 9.00
CA ASN A 50 1.07 4.88 8.86
C ASN A 50 0.67 4.65 7.40
N TRP A 51 1.35 3.72 6.76
CA TRP A 51 0.92 3.23 5.47
C TRP A 51 0.97 1.72 5.43
N THR A 52 -0.12 1.17 4.91
CA THR A 52 -0.40 -0.25 4.94
C THR A 52 -0.64 -0.73 3.52
N GLN A 53 0.08 -1.77 3.12
CA GLN A 53 -0.19 -2.51 1.91
C GLN A 53 -0.90 -3.81 2.28
N THR A 54 -2.06 -4.04 1.67
CA THR A 54 -2.79 -5.29 1.85
C THR A 54 -2.81 -6.07 0.55
N TYR A 55 -2.47 -7.35 0.64
CA TYR A 55 -2.50 -8.29 -0.47
C TYR A 55 -3.82 -9.06 -0.42
N LYS A 56 -4.62 -8.95 -1.47
CA LYS A 56 -5.94 -9.58 -1.55
C LYS A 56 -5.98 -10.60 -2.68
N ASN A 57 -6.51 -11.77 -2.37
CA ASN A 57 -6.89 -12.74 -3.38
C ASN A 57 -8.30 -12.39 -3.86
N ASP A 58 -8.45 -11.99 -5.13
CA ASP A 58 -9.77 -11.62 -5.66
C ASP A 58 -10.63 -12.83 -6.04
N VAL A 59 -10.05 -14.04 -6.11
CA VAL A 59 -10.80 -15.29 -6.33
C VAL A 59 -11.65 -15.63 -5.10
N TYR A 60 -11.05 -15.55 -3.91
CA TYR A 60 -11.68 -15.91 -2.64
C TYR A 60 -12.12 -14.71 -1.81
N GLY A 61 -11.72 -13.49 -2.20
CA GLY A 61 -11.96 -12.27 -1.44
C GLY A 61 -11.15 -12.19 -0.14
N THR A 62 -10.11 -13.01 0.03
CA THR A 62 -9.34 -13.14 1.28
C THR A 62 -8.09 -12.27 1.30
N ILE A 63 -7.66 -11.85 2.49
CA ILE A 63 -6.38 -11.15 2.69
C ILE A 63 -5.27 -12.20 2.82
N ASN A 64 -4.31 -12.17 1.91
CA ASN A 64 -3.14 -13.08 1.90
C ASN A 64 -1.96 -12.54 2.70
N GLY A 65 -1.98 -11.26 3.07
CA GLY A 65 -0.93 -10.67 3.86
C GLY A 65 -1.06 -9.15 3.95
N THR A 66 -0.34 -8.59 4.90
CA THR A 66 -0.32 -7.15 5.13
C THR A 66 1.08 -6.70 5.47
N PHE A 67 1.52 -5.58 4.92
CA PHE A 67 2.78 -4.94 5.25
C PHE A 67 2.50 -3.54 5.76
N VAL A 68 2.84 -3.27 7.01
CA VAL A 68 2.60 -2.00 7.69
C VAL A 68 3.93 -1.34 7.95
N GLN A 69 4.01 -0.04 7.62
CA GLN A 69 5.14 0.80 7.95
C GLN A 69 4.63 2.02 8.72
N THR A 70 5.27 2.27 9.86
CA THR A 70 4.84 3.32 10.78
C THR A 70 6.02 4.21 11.14
N LEU A 71 5.79 5.52 11.09
CA LEU A 71 6.64 6.55 11.68
C LEU A 71 5.91 7.16 12.87
N THR A 72 6.53 7.09 14.04
CA THR A 72 5.98 7.57 15.31
C THR A 72 6.84 8.70 15.85
N TYR A 73 6.22 9.80 16.27
CA TYR A 73 6.97 10.91 16.84
C TYR A 73 7.44 10.57 18.25
N SER A 74 8.73 10.68 18.53
CA SER A 74 9.31 10.38 19.85
C SER A 74 9.65 11.64 20.65
N GLY A 75 9.51 12.83 20.06
CA GLY A 75 9.77 14.11 20.70
C GLY A 75 10.92 14.88 20.08
N LYS A 76 11.25 16.02 20.70
CA LYS A 76 12.28 16.95 20.28
C LYS A 76 13.25 17.23 21.42
N GLN A 77 14.50 17.48 21.07
CA GLN A 77 15.53 17.94 22.00
C GLN A 77 16.34 19.05 21.31
N GLY A 78 16.15 20.29 21.77
CA GLY A 78 16.76 21.45 21.12
C GLY A 78 16.25 21.62 19.69
N LYS A 79 17.13 21.43 18.70
CA LYS A 79 16.78 21.48 17.26
C LYS A 79 16.66 20.09 16.61
N VAL A 80 16.86 19.03 17.41
CA VAL A 80 16.83 17.65 16.92
C VAL A 80 15.47 17.03 17.20
N ILE A 81 14.84 16.44 16.20
CA ILE A 81 13.64 15.62 16.37
C ILE A 81 13.99 14.13 16.29
N LYS A 82 13.22 13.33 17.03
CA LYS A 82 13.33 11.88 17.04
C LYS A 82 12.06 11.25 16.52
N ILE A 83 12.21 10.28 15.62
CA ILE A 83 11.11 9.54 15.01
C ILE A 83 11.44 8.06 15.11
N PHE A 84 10.52 7.27 15.64
CA PHE A 84 10.65 5.83 15.66
C PHE A 84 10.00 5.22 14.42
N TYR A 85 10.75 4.37 13.73
CA TYR A 85 10.30 3.66 12.56
C TYR A 85 10.09 2.18 12.86
N ARG A 86 9.02 1.60 12.28
CA ARG A 86 8.68 0.18 12.43
C ARG A 86 8.10 -0.38 11.14
N GLU A 87 8.52 -1.60 10.78
CA GLU A 87 7.93 -2.40 9.72
C GLU A 87 7.43 -3.74 10.26
N GLU A 88 6.19 -4.06 9.94
CA GLU A 88 5.55 -5.32 10.35
C GLU A 88 4.94 -6.00 9.12
N SER A 89 5.09 -7.31 9.06
CA SER A 89 4.37 -8.15 8.10
C SER A 89 3.44 -9.07 8.83
N ASN A 90 2.18 -8.99 8.49
CA ASN A 90 1.24 -10.05 8.80
C ASN A 90 1.31 -11.06 7.64
N ASN A 91 1.59 -12.33 7.98
CA ASN A 91 1.73 -13.48 7.07
C ASN A 91 3.09 -13.71 6.38
N PHE A 92 4.10 -12.85 6.56
CA PHE A 92 5.48 -13.17 6.17
C PHE A 92 6.29 -13.56 7.41
N ALA A 93 7.00 -14.69 7.35
CA ALA A 93 7.86 -15.20 8.43
C ALA A 93 9.16 -14.39 8.56
N ARG A 94 9.04 -13.07 8.73
CA ARG A 94 10.16 -12.17 8.98
C ARG A 94 9.93 -11.40 10.28
N PRO A 95 10.99 -11.13 11.06
CA PRO A 95 10.88 -10.33 12.27
C PRO A 95 10.43 -8.91 11.94
N SER A 96 9.79 -8.24 12.91
CA SER A 96 9.56 -6.81 12.80
C SER A 96 10.89 -6.07 12.76
N PHE A 97 11.00 -5.10 11.85
CA PHE A 97 12.18 -4.26 11.74
C PHE A 97 11.88 -2.91 12.40
N THR A 98 12.82 -2.38 13.18
CA THR A 98 12.68 -1.09 13.83
C THR A 98 13.95 -0.26 13.72
N GLN A 99 13.79 1.06 13.69
CA GLN A 99 14.90 2.01 13.62
C GLN A 99 14.54 3.33 14.32
N GLU A 100 15.44 3.86 15.15
CA GLU A 100 15.32 5.24 15.64
C GLU A 100 15.96 6.19 14.62
N LEU A 101 15.19 7.18 14.16
CA LEU A 101 15.61 8.20 13.22
C LEU A 101 15.79 9.52 13.96
N THR A 102 16.89 10.21 13.68
CA THR A 102 17.25 11.48 14.31
C THR A 102 17.56 12.49 13.23
N TYR A 103 16.88 13.64 13.26
CA TYR A 103 17.07 14.72 12.29
C TYR A 103 17.28 16.04 13.01
N ASP A 104 18.32 16.79 12.61
CA ASP A 104 18.47 18.20 12.97
C ASP A 104 17.66 19.06 12.00
N ILE A 105 16.70 19.81 12.52
CA ILE A 105 15.83 20.72 11.75
C ILE A 105 16.25 22.18 11.89
N SER A 106 17.53 22.42 12.18
CA SER A 106 18.11 23.75 12.34
C SER A 106 18.19 24.53 11.04
N ASP A 107 18.61 23.86 9.95
CA ASP A 107 18.86 24.46 8.64
C ASP A 107 17.75 24.14 7.62
N ASP A 108 17.18 22.92 7.68
CA ASP A 108 16.08 22.48 6.83
C ASP A 108 15.01 21.80 7.68
N SER A 109 13.75 22.23 7.54
CA SER A 109 12.62 21.59 8.23
C SER A 109 12.07 20.40 7.45
N THR A 110 12.66 20.04 6.32
CA THR A 110 12.26 18.90 5.50
C THR A 110 13.05 17.66 5.85
N ILE A 111 12.34 16.60 6.25
CA ILE A 111 12.92 15.27 6.44
C ILE A 111 12.58 14.37 5.26
N THR A 112 13.54 13.59 4.79
CA THR A 112 13.35 12.60 3.73
C THR A 112 13.66 11.21 4.28
N PHE A 113 12.69 10.31 4.22
CA PHE A 113 12.85 8.93 4.66
C PHE A 113 12.07 7.97 3.76
N LYS A 114 12.70 6.91 3.25
CA LYS A 114 12.09 5.87 2.39
C LYS A 114 11.04 6.42 1.40
N ASN A 115 11.51 7.20 0.42
CA ASN A 115 10.70 7.82 -0.64
C ASN A 115 9.54 8.72 -0.13
N THR A 116 9.60 9.13 1.13
CA THR A 116 8.64 10.04 1.75
C THR A 116 9.36 11.32 2.12
N LYS A 117 8.80 12.47 1.74
CA LYS A 117 9.28 13.79 2.16
C LYS A 117 8.25 14.44 3.05
N ILE A 118 8.68 14.87 4.22
CA ILE A 118 7.84 15.44 5.25
C ILE A 118 8.42 16.78 5.63
N GLN A 119 7.64 17.84 5.53
CA GLN A 119 8.03 19.16 6.01
C GLN A 119 7.49 19.36 7.41
N ILE A 120 8.37 19.66 8.35
CA ILE A 120 8.01 20.01 9.72
C ILE A 120 7.59 21.47 9.73
N VAL A 121 6.37 21.70 10.18
CA VAL A 121 5.80 23.05 10.38
C VAL A 121 6.11 23.53 11.79
N GLU A 122 5.93 22.65 12.77
CA GLU A 122 6.19 22.95 14.18
C GLU A 122 6.48 21.65 14.92
N ALA A 123 7.45 21.66 15.85
CA ALA A 123 7.74 20.50 16.68
C ALA A 123 8.05 20.95 18.11
N THR A 124 7.41 20.29 19.07
CA THR A 124 7.58 20.46 20.51
C THR A 124 7.90 19.11 21.16
N ASN A 125 8.15 19.07 22.47
CA ASN A 125 8.39 17.80 23.17
C ASN A 125 7.14 16.93 23.29
N ASN A 126 5.96 17.43 22.91
CA ASN A 126 4.68 16.75 23.09
C ASN A 126 3.93 16.56 21.77
N THR A 127 4.15 17.43 20.79
CA THR A 127 3.38 17.49 19.55
C THR A 127 4.26 17.83 18.35
N ILE A 128 3.84 17.38 17.17
CA ILE A 128 4.45 17.73 15.89
C ILE A 128 3.36 18.07 14.88
N LYS A 129 3.55 19.18 14.17
CA LYS A 129 2.76 19.60 13.01
C LYS A 129 3.61 19.46 11.76
N PHE A 130 3.07 18.82 10.74
CA PHE A 130 3.84 18.49 9.54
C PHE A 130 2.96 18.40 8.30
N LEU A 131 3.62 18.45 7.14
CA LEU A 131 3.04 18.29 5.81
C LEU A 131 3.73 17.11 5.12
N VAL A 132 2.97 16.25 4.47
CA VAL A 132 3.55 15.23 3.58
C VAL A 132 3.67 15.81 2.18
N LEU A 133 4.90 16.04 1.74
CA LEU A 133 5.23 16.60 0.43
C LEU A 133 5.36 15.50 -0.65
N GLU A 134 5.87 14.33 -0.28
CA GLU A 134 5.95 13.15 -1.13
C GLU A 134 5.51 11.94 -0.33
N SER A 135 4.59 11.17 -0.89
CA SER A 135 4.09 9.93 -0.28
C SER A 135 4.99 8.75 -0.66
N PRO A 136 5.15 7.74 0.21
CA PRO A 136 5.90 6.54 -0.10
C PRO A 136 5.34 5.88 -1.37
N ALA A 137 6.18 5.79 -2.39
CA ALA A 137 5.89 5.05 -3.61
C ALA A 137 6.22 3.57 -3.42
N TYR A 138 5.32 2.69 -3.84
CA TYR A 138 5.58 1.25 -3.84
C TYR A 138 6.31 0.83 -5.11
N GLN A 139 7.32 -0.04 -4.96
CA GLN A 139 7.93 -0.78 -6.07
C GLN A 139 6.97 -1.91 -6.48
N TYR A 140 6.49 -1.88 -7.71
CA TYR A 140 5.75 -3.00 -8.28
C TYR A 140 6.74 -4.14 -8.56
N ASN A 141 6.74 -5.19 -7.72
CA ASN A 141 7.39 -6.43 -8.10
C ASN A 141 6.47 -7.16 -9.09
N SER A 142 6.67 -6.88 -10.38
CA SER A 142 6.16 -7.65 -11.53
C SER A 142 6.80 -9.05 -11.61
N GLY A 143 6.91 -9.75 -10.48
CA GLY A 143 7.92 -10.79 -10.28
C GLY A 143 7.43 -12.12 -9.75
N ASP A 144 6.26 -12.21 -9.11
CA ASP A 144 5.71 -13.51 -8.70
C ASP A 144 4.96 -14.17 -9.86
N LYS A 145 5.72 -14.51 -10.89
CA LYS A 145 5.38 -15.66 -11.72
C LYS A 145 5.48 -16.87 -10.80
N ILE A 146 4.34 -17.33 -10.32
CA ILE A 146 4.16 -18.71 -9.89
C ILE A 146 4.73 -19.61 -11.00
N ASN A 147 5.86 -20.26 -10.70
CA ASN A 147 6.31 -21.41 -11.48
C ASN A 147 5.34 -22.56 -11.29
#